data_AF-A0A9W8EBF3-F1
#
_entry.id   AF-A0A9W8EBF3-F1
#
_cell.length_a   1.000
_cell.length_b   1.000
_cell.length_c   1.000
_cell.angle_alpha   90.00
_cell.angle_beta   90.00
_cell.angle_gamma   90.00
#
_symmetry.space_group_name_H-M   'P 1'
#
loop_
_entity.id
_entity.type
_entity.pdbx_description
1 polymer ?
#
loop_
_entity_poly.entity_id
_entity_poly.type
_entity_poly.pdbx_seq_one_letter_code
_entity_poly.pdbx_strand_id
1 'polypeptide(L)'
;MAAQNTQHQLRHAAAWSNNVNHYTLALDIEAYERDQSKLTEIGWTIDNVNAPQISHHFVVQENVHLRNGRYVPDNKFGFNFGRTDTLPLYEILRRLREDICSRPLLAMVGHGIAHDIRYLQSVGFSFSPGTKFFDTNNLYREFSASMQSKHKLQTILVQLGIPHSGLHNAGNDAYYTMEAFLVMCARGY
;
A
#
# COMPACT_ATOMS: atom_id res chain seq x y z
N MET A 1 -22.66 4.44 -22.31
CA MET A 1 -21.28 4.17 -22.76
C MET A 1 -20.30 4.27 -21.57
N ALA A 2 -20.40 3.39 -20.56
CA ALA A 2 -19.60 3.52 -19.32
C ALA A 2 -18.94 2.20 -18.86
N ALA A 3 -18.88 1.18 -19.73
CA ALA A 3 -18.32 -0.14 -19.39
C ALA A 3 -17.01 -0.47 -20.14
N GLN A 4 -16.54 0.39 -21.04
CA GLN A 4 -15.38 0.10 -21.90
C GLN A 4 -14.03 0.61 -21.36
N ASN A 5 -14.00 1.32 -20.22
CA ASN A 5 -12.76 1.99 -19.75
C ASN A 5 -12.08 1.31 -18.55
N THR A 6 -12.71 0.31 -17.94
CA THR A 6 -12.16 -0.40 -16.79
C THR A 6 -11.21 -1.52 -17.19
N GLN A 7 -11.37 -2.15 -18.35
CA GLN A 7 -10.67 -3.37 -18.79
C GLN A 7 -9.19 -3.17 -19.20
N HIS A 8 -8.58 -2.06 -18.77
CA HIS A 8 -7.22 -1.67 -19.12
C HIS A 8 -6.29 -1.61 -17.92
N GLN A 9 -6.80 -1.33 -16.70
CA GLN A 9 -5.90 -1.03 -15.58
C GLN A 9 -5.14 -2.27 -15.11
N LEU A 10 -5.82 -3.41 -15.01
CA LEU A 10 -5.18 -4.67 -14.68
C LEU A 10 -4.12 -5.04 -15.72
N ARG A 11 -4.37 -4.80 -17.02
CA ARG A 11 -3.39 -5.08 -18.08
C ARG A 11 -2.14 -4.23 -17.94
N HIS A 12 -2.32 -2.95 -17.66
CA HIS A 12 -1.21 -2.05 -17.43
C HIS A 12 -0.44 -2.40 -16.15
N ALA A 13 -1.14 -2.80 -15.09
CA ALA A 13 -0.54 -3.27 -13.84
C ALA A 13 0.27 -4.57 -14.05
N ALA A 14 -0.28 -5.53 -14.79
CA ALA A 14 0.39 -6.79 -15.12
C ALA A 14 1.63 -6.57 -16.02
N ALA A 15 1.50 -5.74 -17.06
CA ALA A 15 2.63 -5.37 -17.90
C ALA A 15 3.72 -4.62 -17.12
N TRP A 16 3.34 -3.82 -16.11
CA TRP A 16 4.30 -3.12 -15.25
C TRP A 16 5.04 -4.08 -14.33
N SER A 17 4.30 -4.90 -13.57
CA SER A 17 4.87 -5.83 -12.58
C SER A 17 5.73 -6.92 -13.21
N ASN A 18 5.45 -7.34 -14.44
CA ASN A 18 6.26 -8.34 -15.15
C ASN A 18 7.55 -7.77 -15.78
N ASN A 19 7.78 -6.46 -15.74
CA ASN A 19 8.97 -5.85 -16.32
C ASN A 19 10.11 -5.79 -15.30
N VAL A 20 11.21 -6.48 -15.61
CA VAL A 20 12.40 -6.58 -14.77
C VAL A 20 13.06 -5.25 -14.40
N ASN A 21 12.83 -4.19 -15.18
CA ASN A 21 13.37 -2.86 -14.92
C ASN A 21 12.43 -1.98 -14.08
N HIS A 22 11.21 -2.44 -13.83
CA HIS A 22 10.21 -1.67 -13.09
C HIS A 22 10.17 -2.11 -11.63
N TYR A 23 9.94 -1.14 -10.75
CA TYR A 23 9.67 -1.36 -9.35
C TYR A 23 8.22 -1.03 -9.04
N THR A 24 7.72 -1.67 -8.00
CA THR A 24 6.41 -1.38 -7.43
C THR A 24 6.58 -1.11 -5.95
N LEU A 25 5.91 -0.09 -5.40
CA LEU A 25 5.89 0.21 -3.98
C LEU A 25 4.45 0.25 -3.49
N ALA A 26 4.06 -0.76 -2.70
CA ALA A 26 2.80 -0.74 -1.98
C ALA A 26 2.96 0.11 -0.73
N LEU A 27 2.06 1.07 -0.51
CA LEU A 27 2.07 1.98 0.63
C LEU A 27 0.75 1.84 1.39
N ASP A 28 0.84 1.85 2.71
CA ASP A 28 -0.30 2.00 3.60
C ASP A 28 0.05 2.93 4.77
N ILE A 29 -0.96 3.61 5.33
CA ILE A 29 -0.83 4.46 6.50
C ILE A 29 -1.95 4.18 7.50
N GLU A 30 -1.63 4.28 8.78
CA GLU A 30 -2.63 4.22 9.85
C GLU A 30 -2.72 5.56 10.58
N ALA A 31 -3.94 5.98 10.87
CA ALA A 31 -4.23 7.19 11.63
C ALA A 31 -4.99 6.86 12.92
N TYR A 32 -4.91 7.77 13.88
CA TYR A 32 -5.58 7.58 15.15
C TYR A 32 -7.11 7.60 14.99
N GLU A 33 -7.78 6.55 15.47
CA GLU A 33 -9.22 6.32 15.26
C GLU A 33 -10.13 7.45 15.80
N ARG A 34 -9.64 8.27 16.74
CA ARG A 34 -10.39 9.42 17.30
C ARG A 34 -10.01 10.77 16.69
N ASP A 35 -8.94 10.81 15.91
CA ASP A 35 -8.48 12.02 15.21
C ASP A 35 -7.63 11.62 14.00
N GLN A 36 -8.27 11.56 12.84
CA GLN A 36 -7.67 11.12 11.58
C GLN A 36 -6.60 12.08 11.04
N SER A 37 -6.41 13.25 11.66
CA SER A 37 -5.28 14.13 11.35
C SER A 37 -3.95 13.66 11.96
N LYS A 38 -4.00 12.67 12.87
CA LYS A 38 -2.83 12.16 13.58
C LYS A 38 -2.39 10.82 13.02
N LEU A 39 -1.43 10.85 12.11
CA LEU A 39 -0.75 9.67 11.59
C LEU A 39 -0.01 8.93 12.71
N THR A 40 -0.27 7.63 12.84
CA THR A 40 0.37 6.77 13.84
C THR A 40 1.41 5.84 13.23
N GLU A 41 1.20 5.39 12.00
CA GLU A 41 2.08 4.40 11.33
C GLU A 41 2.19 4.69 9.84
N ILE A 42 3.34 4.36 9.26
CA ILE A 42 3.56 4.31 7.81
C ILE A 42 4.25 2.99 7.50
N GLY A 43 3.74 2.26 6.51
CA GLY A 43 4.38 1.05 6.01
C GLY A 43 4.49 1.07 4.50
N TRP A 44 5.57 0.51 3.97
CA TRP A 44 5.69 0.27 2.54
C TRP A 44 6.43 -1.00 2.22
N THR A 45 6.08 -1.60 1.09
CA THR A 45 6.71 -2.80 0.55
C THR A 45 7.12 -2.55 -0.89
N ILE A 46 8.38 -2.83 -1.22
CA ILE A 46 8.99 -2.64 -2.53
C ILE A 46 9.19 -4.00 -3.17
N ASP A 47 8.74 -4.13 -4.42
CA ASP A 47 8.83 -5.35 -5.21
C ASP A 47 9.47 -5.09 -6.58
N ASN A 48 10.20 -6.09 -7.07
CA ASN A 48 10.75 -6.18 -8.42
C ASN A 48 10.98 -7.66 -8.77
N VAL A 49 10.71 -8.03 -10.02
CA VAL A 49 10.81 -9.42 -10.52
C VAL A 49 12.15 -10.10 -10.21
N ASN A 50 13.26 -9.36 -10.21
CA ASN A 50 14.61 -9.88 -10.06
C ASN A 50 15.24 -9.59 -8.70
N ALA A 51 14.49 -9.04 -7.75
CA ALA A 51 15.00 -8.69 -6.44
C ALA A 51 14.11 -9.27 -5.32
N PRO A 52 14.68 -9.60 -4.15
CA PRO A 52 13.89 -9.88 -2.97
C PRO A 52 13.00 -8.69 -2.63
N GLN A 53 11.78 -8.98 -2.19
CA GLN A 53 10.87 -7.96 -1.70
C GLN A 53 11.42 -7.33 -0.41
N ILE A 54 11.26 -6.02 -0.27
CA ILE A 54 11.75 -5.26 0.89
C ILE A 54 10.55 -4.58 1.56
N SER A 55 10.32 -4.86 2.84
CA SER A 55 9.22 -4.29 3.60
C SER A 55 9.71 -3.47 4.77
N HIS A 56 9.06 -2.32 4.95
CA HIS A 56 9.36 -1.37 6.01
C HIS A 56 8.10 -1.06 6.80
N HIS A 57 8.29 -0.87 8.10
CA HIS A 57 7.24 -0.44 8.99
C HIS A 57 7.76 0.55 10.03
N PHE A 58 7.11 1.70 10.10
CA PHE A 58 7.48 2.76 11.01
C PHE A 58 6.29 3.23 11.86
N VAL A 59 6.55 3.45 13.14
CA VAL A 59 5.64 4.14 14.06
C VAL A 59 6.08 5.58 14.19
N VAL A 60 5.13 6.51 14.05
CA VAL A 60 5.37 7.95 14.15
C VAL A 60 5.64 8.30 15.62
N GLN A 61 6.87 8.71 15.92
CA GLN A 61 7.33 8.98 17.29
C GLN A 61 6.46 10.01 18.01
N GLU A 62 6.03 11.06 17.32
CA GLU A 62 5.18 12.13 17.85
C GLU A 62 3.83 11.60 18.36
N ASN A 63 3.33 10.52 17.73
CA ASN A 63 2.01 9.94 17.98
C ASN A 63 2.08 8.51 18.55
N VAL A 64 3.26 8.07 19.02
CA VAL A 64 3.49 6.69 19.52
C VAL A 64 2.50 6.28 20.62
N HIS A 65 2.15 7.23 21.49
CA HIS A 65 1.25 7.08 22.63
C HIS A 65 -0.24 6.93 22.25
N LEU A 66 -0.63 7.28 21.02
CA LEU A 66 -2.01 7.15 20.54
C LEU A 66 -2.28 5.71 20.12
N ARG A 67 -3.24 5.03 20.73
CA ARG A 67 -3.54 3.62 20.46
C ARG A 67 -4.92 3.48 19.85
N ASN A 68 -5.01 2.77 18.73
CA ASN A 68 -6.29 2.28 18.22
C ASN A 68 -6.74 1.09 19.08
N GLY A 69 -7.95 0.59 18.87
CA GLY A 69 -8.44 -0.59 19.59
C GLY A 69 -9.94 -0.61 19.83
N ARG A 70 -10.64 0.52 19.61
CA ARG A 70 -12.10 0.56 19.71
C ARG A 70 -12.78 0.08 18.43
N TYR A 71 -12.26 0.50 17.27
CA TYR A 71 -12.89 0.21 15.98
C TYR A 71 -12.05 -0.76 15.13
N VAL A 72 -10.73 -0.69 15.26
CA VAL A 72 -9.78 -1.58 14.59
C VAL A 72 -8.84 -2.19 15.62
N PRO A 73 -8.41 -3.45 15.44
CA PRO A 73 -7.35 -4.07 16.24
C PRO A 73 -6.10 -3.19 16.34
N ASP A 74 -5.45 -3.24 17.50
CA ASP A 74 -4.21 -2.54 17.75
C ASP A 74 -3.01 -3.44 17.45
N ASN A 75 -2.59 -3.45 16.18
CA ASN A 75 -1.45 -4.24 15.71
C ASN A 75 -0.19 -3.39 15.47
N LYS A 76 -0.13 -2.19 16.05
CA LYS A 76 0.94 -1.20 15.82
C LYS A 76 2.37 -1.75 15.90
N PHE A 77 2.64 -2.69 16.81
CA PHE A 77 3.97 -3.26 16.99
C PHE A 77 4.09 -4.71 16.50
N GLY A 78 3.07 -5.22 15.80
CA GLY A 78 2.99 -6.59 15.29
C GLY A 78 3.40 -6.72 13.82
N PHE A 79 4.52 -6.10 13.42
CA PHE A 79 5.01 -6.20 12.04
C PHE A 79 5.64 -7.58 11.79
N ASN A 80 5.14 -8.30 10.78
CA ASN A 80 5.51 -9.69 10.51
C ASN A 80 6.76 -9.84 9.65
N PHE A 81 7.12 -8.80 8.89
CA PHE A 81 8.13 -8.89 7.82
C PHE A 81 9.46 -8.20 8.19
N GLY A 82 9.71 -8.01 9.49
CA GLY A 82 10.93 -7.41 9.98
C GLY A 82 10.77 -6.77 11.36
N ARG A 83 11.34 -5.57 11.53
CA ARG A 83 11.27 -4.80 12.77
C ARG A 83 10.48 -3.52 12.55
N THR A 84 9.63 -3.18 13.51
CA THR A 84 9.03 -1.85 13.62
C THR A 84 10.05 -0.85 14.17
N ASP A 85 10.30 0.22 13.43
CA ASP A 85 11.12 1.35 13.90
C ASP A 85 10.24 2.53 14.32
N THR A 86 10.49 3.08 15.51
CA THR A 86 9.83 4.32 15.96
C THR A 86 10.72 5.50 15.64
N LEU A 87 10.28 6.38 14.74
CA LEU A 87 11.07 7.52 14.26
C LEU A 87 10.19 8.78 14.15
N PRO A 88 10.78 9.99 14.20
CA PRO A 88 10.06 11.22 13.89
C PRO A 88 9.48 11.19 12.47
N LEU A 89 8.30 11.78 12.27
CA LEU A 89 7.62 11.75 10.97
C LEU A 89 8.53 12.24 9.82
N TYR A 90 9.28 13.31 10.03
CA TYR A 90 10.14 13.88 8.99
C TYR A 90 11.21 12.88 8.51
N GLU A 91 11.73 12.04 9.42
CA GLU A 91 12.76 11.05 9.13
C GLU A 91 12.16 9.85 8.37
N ILE A 92 10.94 9.45 8.71
CA ILE A 92 10.20 8.41 7.96
C ILE A 92 9.96 8.90 6.52
N LEU A 93 9.48 10.14 6.35
CA LEU A 93 9.26 10.74 5.03
C LEU A 93 10.54 10.88 4.22
N ARG A 94 11.68 11.17 4.87
CA ARG A 94 13.01 11.19 4.22
C ARG A 94 13.35 9.81 3.66
N ARG A 95 13.17 8.74 4.43
CA ARG A 95 13.45 7.36 4.01
C ARG A 95 12.54 6.90 2.88
N LEU A 96 11.24 7.16 2.98
CA LEU A 96 10.29 6.89 1.90
C LEU A 96 10.71 7.60 0.59
N ARG A 97 11.15 8.85 0.69
CA ARG A 97 11.66 9.60 -0.47
C ARG A 97 12.92 8.96 -1.05
N GLU A 98 13.86 8.51 -0.22
CA GLU A 98 15.07 7.84 -0.68
C GLU A 98 14.75 6.55 -1.42
N ASP A 99 13.79 5.77 -0.92
CA ASP A 99 13.37 4.54 -1.59
C ASP A 99 12.71 4.80 -2.94
N ILE A 100 11.90 5.86 -3.04
CA ILE A 100 11.26 6.26 -4.30
C ILE A 100 12.30 6.83 -5.27
N CYS A 101 13.14 7.76 -4.83
CA CYS A 101 14.09 8.47 -5.71
C CYS A 101 15.24 7.59 -6.21
N SER A 102 15.63 6.56 -5.45
CA SER A 102 16.63 5.57 -5.90
C SER A 102 16.10 4.62 -6.99
N ARG A 103 14.79 4.66 -7.29
CA ARG A 103 14.11 3.75 -8.22
C ARG A 103 13.26 4.55 -9.23
N PRO A 104 13.87 5.11 -10.29
CA PRO A 104 13.18 6.04 -11.20
C PRO A 104 12.00 5.44 -11.96
N LEU A 105 11.96 4.11 -12.14
CA LEU A 105 10.87 3.39 -12.78
C LEU A 105 9.97 2.70 -11.75
N LEU A 106 9.48 3.46 -10.78
CA LEU A 106 8.65 2.96 -9.69
C LEU A 106 7.18 3.40 -9.84
N ALA A 107 6.27 2.44 -9.70
CA ALA A 107 4.84 2.70 -9.55
C ALA A 107 4.41 2.50 -8.09
N MET A 108 3.47 3.33 -7.65
CA MET A 108 2.86 3.25 -6.34
C MET A 108 1.62 2.35 -6.39
N VAL A 109 1.43 1.53 -5.36
CA VAL A 109 0.25 0.68 -5.17
C VAL A 109 -0.35 0.96 -3.81
N GLY A 110 -1.67 0.95 -3.70
CA GLY A 110 -2.32 1.01 -2.40
C GLY A 110 -3.74 0.44 -2.46
N HIS A 111 -4.43 0.46 -1.34
CA HIS A 111 -5.80 -0.04 -1.22
C HIS A 111 -6.75 1.11 -0.90
N GLY A 112 -7.21 1.83 -1.92
CA GLY A 112 -7.81 3.16 -1.72
C GLY A 112 -6.77 4.29 -1.63
N ILE A 113 -5.64 4.13 -2.33
CA ILE A 113 -4.40 4.93 -2.24
C ILE A 113 -4.59 6.46 -2.33
N ALA A 114 -5.68 6.91 -2.95
CA ALA A 114 -5.97 8.33 -3.10
C ALA A 114 -6.05 9.06 -1.75
N HIS A 115 -6.48 8.37 -0.68
CA HIS A 115 -6.51 8.96 0.66
C HIS A 115 -5.09 9.17 1.21
N ASP A 116 -4.25 8.16 1.08
CA ASP A 116 -2.87 8.15 1.59
C ASP A 116 -2.01 9.18 0.86
N ILE A 117 -2.18 9.30 -0.46
CA ILE A 117 -1.52 10.34 -1.28
C ILE A 117 -1.91 11.74 -0.79
N ARG A 118 -3.20 12.00 -0.56
CA ARG A 118 -3.65 13.31 -0.06
C ARG A 118 -3.10 13.61 1.33
N TYR A 119 -3.02 12.60 2.19
CA TYR A 119 -2.41 12.75 3.50
C TYR A 119 -0.92 13.08 3.37
N LEU A 120 -0.17 12.29 2.59
CA LEU A 120 1.26 12.53 2.37
C LEU A 120 1.53 13.93 1.78
N GLN A 121 0.70 14.38 0.84
CA GLN A 121 0.78 15.74 0.30
C GLN A 121 0.52 16.82 1.35
N SER A 122 -0.42 16.61 2.27
CA SER A 122 -0.72 17.59 3.33
C SER A 122 0.41 17.74 4.34
N VAL A 123 1.23 16.71 4.52
CA VAL A 123 2.43 16.73 5.37
C VAL A 123 3.72 17.06 4.62
N GLY A 124 3.62 17.57 3.38
CA GLY A 124 4.75 18.09 2.61
C GLY A 124 5.51 17.05 1.79
N PHE A 125 4.94 15.87 1.56
CA PHE A 125 5.50 14.88 0.64
C PHE A 125 5.00 15.13 -0.79
N SER A 126 5.92 15.27 -1.75
CA SER A 126 5.60 15.42 -3.16
C SER A 126 6.03 14.20 -3.96
N PHE A 127 5.22 13.86 -4.96
CA PHE A 127 5.52 12.81 -5.92
C PHE A 127 6.02 13.43 -7.23
N SER A 128 6.90 12.74 -7.93
CA SER A 128 7.41 13.19 -9.22
C SER A 128 6.27 13.28 -10.25
N PRO A 129 6.30 14.26 -11.16
CA PRO A 129 5.37 14.29 -12.28
C PRO A 129 5.43 12.98 -13.08
N GLY A 130 4.28 12.36 -13.33
CA GLY A 130 4.20 11.11 -14.06
C GLY A 130 4.34 9.83 -13.23
N THR A 131 4.47 9.92 -11.90
CA THR A 131 4.37 8.74 -11.02
C THR A 131 3.09 7.97 -11.35
N LYS A 132 3.24 6.66 -11.57
CA LYS A 132 2.10 5.76 -11.83
C LYS A 132 1.50 5.31 -10.51
N PHE A 133 0.19 5.21 -10.47
CA PHE A 133 -0.56 4.75 -9.30
C PHE A 133 -1.51 3.63 -9.72
N PHE A 134 -1.48 2.53 -8.97
CA PHE A 134 -2.44 1.45 -9.09
C PHE A 134 -3.21 1.30 -7.78
N ASP A 135 -4.53 1.18 -7.87
CA ASP A 135 -5.37 0.99 -6.69
C ASP A 135 -5.95 -0.42 -6.70
N THR A 136 -5.56 -1.23 -5.72
CA THR A 136 -6.00 -2.64 -5.63
C THR A 136 -7.50 -2.79 -5.50
N ASN A 137 -8.24 -1.81 -4.98
CA ASN A 137 -9.70 -1.84 -4.99
C ASN A 137 -10.26 -1.77 -6.42
N ASN A 138 -9.66 -0.94 -7.27
CA ASN A 138 -10.07 -0.83 -8.67
C ASN A 138 -9.67 -2.06 -9.47
N LEU A 139 -8.43 -2.54 -9.26
CA LEU A 139 -7.93 -3.75 -9.90
C LEU A 139 -8.76 -4.98 -9.54
N TYR A 140 -9.15 -5.11 -8.26
CA TYR A 140 -9.96 -6.25 -7.82
C TYR A 140 -11.37 -6.22 -8.43
N ARG A 141 -11.98 -5.04 -8.57
CA ARG A 141 -13.28 -4.91 -9.24
C ARG A 141 -13.21 -5.36 -10.69
N GLU A 142 -12.13 -5.02 -11.39
CA GLU A 142 -11.88 -5.49 -12.76
C GLU A 142 -11.63 -7.01 -12.78
N PHE A 143 -10.72 -7.49 -11.93
CA PHE A 143 -10.34 -8.91 -11.83
C PHE A 143 -11.53 -9.83 -11.52
N SER A 144 -12.38 -9.46 -10.57
CA SER A 144 -13.48 -10.30 -10.10
C SER A 144 -14.83 -9.99 -10.75
N ALA A 145 -14.88 -9.07 -11.73
CA ALA A 145 -16.11 -8.50 -12.30
C ALA A 145 -17.14 -8.03 -11.24
N SER A 146 -16.66 -7.51 -10.10
CA SER A 146 -17.54 -7.14 -8.99
C SER A 146 -18.29 -5.84 -9.24
N MET A 147 -19.59 -5.84 -8.96
CA MET A 147 -20.43 -4.64 -8.96
C MET A 147 -20.29 -3.79 -7.70
N GLN A 148 -19.66 -4.29 -6.64
CA GLN A 148 -19.43 -3.52 -5.42
C GLN A 148 -18.39 -2.42 -5.67
N SER A 149 -18.59 -1.27 -5.02
CA SER A 149 -17.76 -0.10 -5.22
C SER A 149 -16.40 -0.18 -4.51
N LYS A 150 -16.33 -0.86 -3.35
CA LYS A 150 -15.12 -1.05 -2.55
C LYS A 150 -15.17 -2.36 -1.80
N HIS A 151 -14.02 -2.99 -1.63
CA HIS A 151 -13.81 -4.17 -0.80
C HIS A 151 -12.85 -3.83 0.33
N LYS A 152 -12.94 -4.50 1.48
CA LYS A 152 -11.88 -4.40 2.49
C LYS A 152 -10.68 -5.22 2.02
N LEU A 153 -9.47 -4.82 2.41
CA LEU A 153 -8.25 -5.58 2.09
C LEU A 153 -8.39 -7.05 2.51
N GLN A 154 -8.84 -7.31 3.75
CA GLN A 154 -9.10 -8.66 4.25
C GLN A 154 -10.00 -9.48 3.31
N THR A 155 -11.07 -8.88 2.78
CA THR A 155 -11.99 -9.54 1.85
C THR A 155 -11.27 -9.97 0.58
N ILE A 156 -10.45 -9.08 0.00
CA ILE A 156 -9.67 -9.38 -1.21
C ILE A 156 -8.68 -10.52 -0.93
N LEU A 157 -7.94 -10.46 0.18
CA LEU A 157 -6.95 -11.48 0.54
C LEU A 157 -7.59 -12.87 0.68
N VAL A 158 -8.74 -12.96 1.37
CA VAL A 158 -9.51 -14.21 1.49
C VAL A 158 -9.92 -14.73 0.11
N GLN A 159 -10.47 -13.87 -0.75
CA GLN A 159 -10.95 -14.26 -2.08
C GLN A 159 -9.82 -14.68 -3.03
N LEU A 160 -8.64 -14.09 -2.90
CA LEU A 160 -7.45 -14.49 -3.66
C LEU A 160 -6.75 -15.74 -3.09
N GLY A 161 -7.17 -16.22 -1.92
CA GLY A 161 -6.55 -17.35 -1.24
C GLY A 161 -5.18 -17.04 -0.64
N ILE A 162 -4.96 -15.78 -0.23
CA ILE A 162 -3.70 -15.31 0.36
C ILE A 162 -3.81 -15.44 1.89
N PRO A 163 -3.01 -16.31 2.54
CA PRO A 163 -2.94 -16.38 4.00
C PRO A 163 -2.42 -15.05 4.55
N HIS A 164 -3.07 -14.55 5.58
CA HIS A 164 -2.73 -13.25 6.17
C HIS A 164 -3.03 -13.23 7.67
N SER A 165 -2.31 -12.36 8.37
CA SER A 165 -2.46 -12.08 9.80
C SER A 165 -1.89 -10.69 10.11
N GLY A 166 -2.30 -10.09 11.23
CA GLY A 166 -1.74 -8.81 11.67
C GLY A 166 -2.14 -7.60 10.81
N LEU A 167 -3.32 -7.62 10.16
CA LEU A 167 -3.90 -6.43 9.51
C LEU A 167 -4.12 -5.30 10.53
N HIS A 168 -4.23 -4.05 10.09
CA HIS A 168 -4.16 -2.85 10.94
C HIS A 168 -2.77 -2.62 11.54
N ASN A 169 -1.77 -2.99 10.75
CA ASN A 169 -0.38 -2.61 10.92
C ASN A 169 0.08 -2.18 9.53
N ALA A 170 0.43 -0.91 9.37
CA ALA A 170 0.64 -0.33 8.05
C ALA A 170 1.70 -1.09 7.22
N GLY A 171 2.70 -1.70 7.87
CA GLY A 171 3.71 -2.52 7.20
C GLY A 171 3.15 -3.83 6.66
N ASN A 172 2.35 -4.54 7.48
CA ASN A 172 1.67 -5.75 7.07
C ASN A 172 0.65 -5.45 5.96
N ASP A 173 -0.13 -4.39 6.11
CA ASP A 173 -1.17 -4.01 5.13
C ASP A 173 -0.53 -3.61 3.79
N ALA A 174 0.60 -2.91 3.79
CA ALA A 174 1.38 -2.65 2.58
C ALA A 174 1.90 -3.94 1.93
N TYR A 175 2.44 -4.88 2.72
CA TYR A 175 2.89 -6.18 2.21
C TYR A 175 1.74 -6.95 1.56
N TYR A 176 0.62 -7.14 2.27
CA TYR A 176 -0.50 -7.89 1.72
C TYR A 176 -1.18 -7.18 0.55
N THR A 177 -1.13 -5.84 0.51
CA THR A 177 -1.55 -5.07 -0.66
C THR A 177 -0.67 -5.39 -1.87
N MET A 178 0.65 -5.52 -1.69
CA MET A 178 1.57 -5.97 -2.74
C MET A 178 1.23 -7.40 -3.21
N GLU A 179 1.04 -8.33 -2.28
CA GLU A 179 0.71 -9.72 -2.62
C GLU A 179 -0.60 -9.82 -3.41
N ALA A 180 -1.64 -9.09 -2.97
CA ALA A 180 -2.90 -9.02 -3.69
C ALA A 180 -2.70 -8.44 -5.11
N PHE A 181 -1.91 -7.38 -5.24
CA PHE A 181 -1.58 -6.77 -6.52
C PHE A 181 -0.87 -7.77 -7.46
N LEU A 182 0.17 -8.44 -6.99
CA LEU A 182 0.93 -9.41 -7.77
C LEU A 182 0.07 -10.61 -8.18
N VAL A 183 -0.73 -11.17 -7.27
CA VAL A 183 -1.64 -12.29 -7.57
C VAL A 183 -2.69 -11.89 -8.61
N MET A 184 -3.28 -10.70 -8.50
CA MET A 184 -4.24 -10.22 -9.51
C MET A 184 -3.55 -10.00 -10.87
N CYS A 185 -2.33 -9.47 -10.89
CA CYS A 185 -1.56 -9.29 -12.12
C CYS A 185 -1.21 -10.62 -12.79
N ALA A 186 -0.84 -11.63 -12.00
CA ALA A 186 -0.45 -12.95 -12.48
C ALA A 186 -1.63 -13.83 -12.92
N ARG A 187 -2.82 -13.66 -12.32
CA ARG A 187 -4.03 -14.44 -12.66
C ARG A 187 -4.95 -13.72 -13.63
N GLY A 188 -4.80 -12.41 -13.77
CA GLY A 188 -5.64 -11.56 -14.62
C GLY A 188 -5.32 -11.63 -16.12
N TYR A 189 -4.21 -12.26 -16.51
CA TYR A 189 -3.74 -12.44 -17.88
C TYR A 189 -3.05 -13.79 -18.08
#